data_AF-A0A957QJ21-F1
#
_entry.id   AF-A0A957QJ21-F1
#
_cell.length_a   1.000
_cell.length_b   1.000
_cell.length_c   1.000
_cell.angle_alpha   90.00
_cell.angle_beta   90.00
_cell.angle_gamma   90.00
#
_symmetry.space_group_name_H-M   'P 1'
#
loop_
_entity.id
_entity.type
_entity.pdbx_description
1 polymer ?
#
loop_
_entity_poly.entity_id
_entity_poly.type
_entity_poly.pdbx_seq_one_letter_code
_entity_poly.pdbx_strand_id
1 'polypeptide(L)' 'MPATEQVLAALRQNRDFMSQVVAWERIPARPAQVAPFPPDLQPQLLAALHNRGISSLYHHQSLAIEAAQTGR' A
#
# COMPACT_ATOMS: atom_id res chain seq x y z
N MET A 1 -15.56 -13.38 16.58
CA MET A 1 -14.20 -13.76 16.13
C MET A 1 -13.22 -12.76 16.71
N PRO A 2 -12.08 -13.18 17.27
CA PRO A 2 -11.08 -12.26 17.83
C PRO A 2 -10.49 -11.37 16.74
N ALA A 3 -10.01 -10.18 17.13
CA ALA A 3 -9.29 -9.29 16.21
C ALA A 3 -7.95 -9.90 15.81
N THR A 4 -7.48 -9.61 14.60
CA THR A 4 -6.22 -10.16 14.05
C THR A 4 -5.03 -9.90 14.98
N GLU A 5 -4.96 -8.71 15.58
CA GLU A 5 -3.91 -8.32 16.52
C GLU A 5 -3.89 -9.21 17.76
N GLN A 6 -5.06 -9.62 18.25
CA GLN A 6 -5.19 -10.50 19.42
C GLN A 6 -4.71 -11.92 19.10
N VAL A 7 -5.00 -12.41 17.88
CA VAL A 7 -4.52 -13.71 17.41
C VAL A 7 -3.00 -13.71 17.27
N LEU A 8 -2.43 -12.66 16.67
CA LEU A 8 -0.96 -12.52 16.54
C LEU A 8 -0.27 -12.48 17.91
N ALA A 9 -0.85 -11.75 18.89
CA ALA A 9 -0.33 -11.70 20.25
C ALA A 9 -0.37 -13.07 20.94
N ALA A 10 -1.48 -13.81 20.79
CA ALA A 10 -1.63 -15.15 21.36
C ALA A 10 -0.63 -16.15 20.76
N LEU A 11 -0.42 -16.12 19.44
CA LEU A 11 0.59 -16.97 18.78
C LEU A 11 1.99 -16.69 19.29
N ARG A 12 2.35 -15.41 19.47
CA ARG A 12 3.67 -15.02 19.97
C ARG A 12 3.91 -15.45 21.43
N GLN A 13 2.86 -15.60 22.22
CA GLN A 13 2.95 -16.06 23.62
C GLN A 13 2.90 -17.59 23.76
N ASN A 14 2.51 -18.31 22.72
CA ASN A 14 2.43 -19.76 22.73
C ASN A 14 3.82 -20.39 22.54
N ARG A 15 4.32 -21.08 23.57
CA ARG A 15 5.65 -21.68 23.58
C ARG A 15 5.82 -22.82 22.58
N ASP A 16 4.83 -23.70 22.45
CA ASP A 16 4.89 -24.84 21.53
C ASP A 16 4.91 -24.34 20.09
N PHE A 17 4.10 -23.32 19.79
CA PHE A 17 4.11 -22.65 18.50
C PHE A 17 5.46 -21.97 18.21
N MET A 18 5.93 -21.11 19.13
CA MET A 18 7.17 -20.36 18.94
C MET A 18 8.41 -21.26 18.88
N SER A 19 8.36 -22.47 19.44
CA SER A 19 9.44 -23.46 19.29
C SER A 19 9.67 -23.91 17.84
N GLN A 20 8.66 -23.75 16.98
CA GLN A 20 8.70 -24.10 15.55
C GLN A 20 8.91 -22.86 14.66
N VAL A 21 8.98 -21.66 15.23
CA VAL A 21 9.19 -20.41 14.49
C VAL A 21 10.68 -20.08 14.46
N VAL A 22 11.28 -20.19 13.27
CA VAL A 22 12.72 -19.89 13.07
C VAL A 22 12.99 -18.39 13.00
N ALA A 23 12.05 -17.60 12.49
CA ALA A 23 12.18 -16.15 12.39
C ALA A 23 10.83 -15.47 12.63
N TRP A 24 10.85 -14.40 13.40
CA TRP A 24 9.70 -13.51 13.57
C TRP A 24 10.15 -12.07 13.40
N GLU A 25 9.69 -11.43 12.33
CA GLU A 25 10.01 -10.05 12.02
C GLU A 25 8.75 -9.17 12.05
N ARG A 26 8.88 -7.96 12.59
CA ARG A 26 7.84 -6.94 12.50
C ARG A 26 8.29 -5.87 11.51
N ILE A 27 7.66 -5.84 10.35
CA ILE A 27 7.86 -4.78 9.38
C ILE A 27 7.08 -3.54 9.84
N PRO A 28 7.72 -2.36 9.99
CA PRO A 28 7.03 -1.15 10.43
C PRO A 28 6.03 -0.66 9.37
N ALA A 29 4.92 -0.08 9.83
CA ALA A 29 4.00 0.61 8.96
C ALA A 29 4.72 1.80 8.29
N ARG A 30 4.43 2.03 7.01
CA ARG A 30 5.00 3.14 6.24
C ARG A 30 3.87 4.02 5.73
N PRO A 31 3.95 5.35 5.90
CA PRO A 31 2.97 6.26 5.33
C PRO A 31 2.97 6.17 3.81
N ALA A 32 1.81 6.40 3.21
CA ALA A 32 1.68 6.49 1.76
C ALA A 32 2.54 7.64 1.23
N GLN A 33 3.38 7.35 0.23
CA GLN A 33 4.02 8.39 -0.57
C GLN A 33 3.12 8.67 -1.76
N VAL A 34 2.54 9.86 -1.80
CA VAL A 34 1.60 10.29 -2.83
C VAL A 34 2.15 11.46 -3.64
N ALA A 35 1.66 11.61 -4.86
CA ALA A 35 1.97 12.68 -5.79
C ALA A 35 0.66 13.24 -6.40
N PRO A 36 0.64 14.51 -6.83
CA PRO A 36 -0.47 15.04 -7.59
C PRO A 36 -0.63 14.29 -8.92
N PHE A 37 -1.79 14.42 -9.56
CA PHE A 37 -1.97 13.87 -10.90
C PHE A 37 -1.04 14.59 -11.91
N PRO A 38 -0.44 13.86 -12.87
CA PRO A 38 0.32 14.45 -13.95
C PRO A 38 -0.53 15.46 -14.74
N PRO A 39 0.03 16.61 -15.16
CA PRO A 39 -0.73 17.67 -15.81
C PRO A 39 -1.34 17.22 -17.15
N ASP A 40 -0.70 16.28 -17.83
CA ASP A 40 -1.12 15.80 -19.15
C ASP A 40 -2.15 14.65 -19.08
N LEU A 41 -2.67 14.35 -17.88
CA LEU A 41 -3.69 13.34 -17.70
C LEU A 41 -5.04 13.86 -18.20
N GLN A 42 -5.71 13.08 -19.07
CA GLN A 42 -6.96 13.52 -19.68
C GLN A 42 -8.05 13.81 -18.62
N PRO A 43 -8.82 14.91 -18.75
CA PRO A 43 -9.82 15.29 -17.75
C PRO A 43 -10.90 14.23 -17.48
N GLN A 44 -11.28 13.45 -18.49
CA GLN A 44 -12.25 12.36 -18.34
C GLN A 44 -11.73 11.24 -17.43
N LEU A 45 -10.42 10.98 -17.47
CA LEU A 45 -9.76 10.01 -16.62
C LEU A 45 -9.65 10.53 -15.18
N LEU A 46 -9.33 11.81 -14.99
CA LEU A 46 -9.36 12.45 -13.66
C LEU A 46 -10.74 12.32 -13.01
N ALA A 47 -11.80 12.62 -13.75
CA ALA A 47 -13.17 12.47 -13.26
C ALA A 47 -13.49 11.01 -12.87
N ALA A 48 -13.08 10.05 -13.70
CA ALA A 48 -13.27 8.62 -13.43
C ALA A 48 -12.50 8.16 -12.16
N LEU A 49 -11.28 8.67 -11.95
CA LEU A 49 -10.47 8.38 -10.76
C LEU A 49 -11.12 8.96 -9.50
N HIS A 50 -11.54 10.22 -9.55
CA HIS A 50 -12.25 10.86 -8.44
C HIS A 50 -13.56 10.15 -8.09
N ASN A 51 -14.34 9.72 -9.08
CA ASN A 51 -15.56 8.93 -8.86
C ASN A 51 -15.30 7.58 -8.17
N ARG A 52 -14.07 7.07 -8.26
CA ARG A 52 -13.61 5.86 -7.55
C ARG A 52 -12.97 6.17 -6.20
N GLY A 53 -13.02 7.42 -5.73
CA GLY A 53 -12.42 7.85 -4.46
C GLY A 53 -10.91 8.07 -4.53
N ILE A 54 -10.32 8.11 -5.72
CA ILE A 54 -8.88 8.34 -5.92
C ILE A 54 -8.65 9.83 -6.09
N SER A 55 -8.09 10.48 -5.08
CA SER A 55 -7.81 11.93 -5.06
C SER A 55 -6.35 12.28 -5.31
N SER A 56 -5.45 11.30 -5.24
CA SER A 56 -4.02 11.42 -5.55
C SER A 56 -3.47 10.08 -6.02
N LEU A 57 -2.32 10.09 -6.68
CA LEU A 57 -1.62 8.88 -7.08
C LEU A 57 -0.57 8.51 -6.05
N TYR A 58 -0.29 7.22 -5.89
CA TYR A 58 0.97 6.84 -5.25
C TYR A 58 2.15 7.33 -6.10
N HIS A 59 3.25 7.67 -5.43
CA HIS A 59 4.43 8.23 -6.09
C HIS A 59 4.90 7.37 -7.28
N HIS A 60 4.95 6.04 -7.11
CA HIS A 60 5.33 5.12 -8.19
C HIS A 60 4.33 5.09 -9.36
N GLN A 61 3.05 5.40 -9.12
CA GLN A 61 2.05 5.50 -10.19
C GLN A 61 2.26 6.77 -11.02
N SER A 62 2.57 7.91 -10.39
CA SER A 62 2.92 9.14 -11.13
C SER A 62 4.15 8.91 -12.02
N LEU A 63 5.21 8.33 -11.44
CA LEU A 63 6.43 8.00 -12.17
C LEU A 63 6.17 7.07 -13.36
N ALA A 64 5.33 6.05 -13.19
CA ALA A 64 4.98 5.13 -14.26
C ALA A 64 4.22 5.83 -15.41
N ILE A 65 3.30 6.76 -15.09
CA ILE A 65 2.59 7.53 -16.11
C ILE A 65 3.55 8.46 -16.85
N GLU A 66 4.42 9.17 -16.13
CA GLU A 66 5.43 10.06 -16.73
C GLU A 66 6.40 9.28 -17.65
N ALA A 67 6.84 8.09 -17.22
CA ALA A 67 7.67 7.21 -18.03
C ALA A 67 6.94 6.78 -19.32
N ALA A 68 5.69 6.32 -19.20
CA ALA A 68 4.87 5.92 -20.34
C ALA A 68 4.61 7.07 -21.32
N GLN A 69 4.37 8.29 -20.81
CA GLN A 69 4.18 9.49 -21.64
C GLN A 69 5.46 9.91 -22.37
N THR A 70 6.62 9.68 -21.75
CA THR A 70 7.93 10.02 -22.33
C THR A 70 8.59 8.87 -23.10
N GLY A 71 7.90 7.73 -23.25
CA GLY A 71 8.37 6.56 -23.99
C GLY A 71 9.56 5.85 -23.34
N ARG A 72 9.65 5.85 -22.00
CA ARG A 72 10.71 5.21 -21.22
C ARG A 72 10.22 3.98 -20.46
#